data_AF-A0A2D8BBQ8-F1
#
_entry.id   AF-A0A2D8BBQ8-F1
#
_cell.length_a   1.000
_cell.length_b   1.000
_cell.length_c   1.000
_cell.angle_alpha   90.00
_cell.angle_beta   90.00
_cell.angle_gamma   90.00
#
_symmetry.space_group_name_H-M   'P 1'
#
loop_
_entity.id
_entity.type
_entity.pdbx_description
1 polymer ?
#
loop_
_entity_poly.entity_id
_entity_poly.type
_entity_poly.pdbx_seq_one_letter_code
_entity_poly.pdbx_strand_id
1 'polypeptide(L)'
;AKALIPMLPVVYGVTYTRWQILFYTVLLLVVTVLPYVAGMSGVFYLGGALVLGLVFLWYAIRLLDPPSELYAMKVFGYSIVYLMVLFAFLLADHWLLRGPVMAAAQTLEFVPQ
;
A
#
# COMPACT_ATOMS: atom_id res chain seq x y z
N ALA A 1 31.54 5.51 4.35
CA ALA A 1 30.66 6.28 5.25
C ALA A 1 29.90 5.31 6.14
N LYS A 2 30.26 5.19 7.43
CA LYS A 2 29.46 4.45 8.42
C LYS A 2 28.58 5.49 9.11
N ALA A 3 27.28 5.49 8.81
CA ALA A 3 26.34 6.26 9.62
C ALA A 3 26.31 5.62 11.01
N LEU A 4 26.69 6.38 12.05
CA LEU A 4 26.67 5.98 13.47
C LEU A 4 25.23 5.82 14.02
N ILE A 5 24.26 5.59 13.15
CA ILE A 5 22.86 5.42 13.51
C ILE A 5 22.61 3.92 13.64
N PRO A 6 22.29 3.41 14.84
CA PRO A 6 21.92 2.01 15.03
C PRO A 6 20.59 1.76 14.33
N MET A 7 20.67 1.33 13.07
CA MET A 7 19.56 0.78 12.30
C MET A 7 19.48 -0.72 12.56
N LEU A 8 18.28 -1.32 12.47
CA LEU A 8 18.06 -2.75 12.69
C LEU A 8 19.11 -3.68 12.00
N PRO A 9 19.59 -3.41 10.77
CA PRO A 9 20.66 -4.20 10.14
C PRO A 9 22.00 -4.18 10.88
N VAL A 10 22.33 -3.08 11.54
CA VAL A 10 23.63 -2.84 12.22
C VAL A 10 23.64 -3.46 13.62
N VAL A 11 22.47 -3.65 14.24
CA VAL A 11 22.32 -4.21 15.60
C VAL A 11 21.99 -5.70 15.57
N TYR A 12 21.10 -6.15 14.67
CA TYR A 12 20.59 -7.53 14.62
C TYR A 12 20.99 -8.30 13.36
N GLY A 13 21.67 -7.65 12.42
CA GLY A 13 22.10 -8.26 11.17
C GLY A 13 21.07 -8.15 10.03
N VAL A 14 21.57 -8.34 8.81
CA VAL A 14 20.81 -8.16 7.58
C VAL A 14 19.73 -9.24 7.43
N THR A 15 19.99 -10.47 7.86
CA THR A 15 19.04 -11.59 7.77
C THR A 15 17.78 -11.34 8.60
N TYR A 16 17.92 -10.86 9.84
CA TYR A 16 16.77 -10.51 10.69
C TYR A 16 15.94 -9.38 10.07
N THR A 17 16.61 -8.38 9.48
CA THR A 17 15.90 -7.27 8.80
C THR A 17 15.07 -7.78 7.62
N ARG A 18 15.59 -8.73 6.83
CA ARG A 18 14.85 -9.32 5.70
C ARG A 18 13.59 -10.07 6.16
N TRP A 19 13.67 -10.82 7.25
CA TRP A 19 12.50 -11.49 7.83
C TRP A 19 11.45 -10.51 8.33
N GLN A 20 11.89 -9.42 8.98
CA GLN A 20 10.98 -8.35 9.40
C GLN A 20 10.27 -7.70 8.20
N ILE A 21 10.98 -7.44 7.10
CA ILE A 21 10.37 -6.91 5.88
C ILE A 21 9.27 -7.84 5.36
N LEU A 22 9.51 -9.16 5.33
CA LEU A 22 8.49 -10.11 4.94
C LEU A 22 7.27 -10.06 5.87
N PHE A 23 7.50 -10.09 7.19
CA PHE A 23 6.43 -10.02 8.19
C PHE A 23 5.58 -8.74 8.05
N TYR A 24 6.24 -7.58 7.92
CA TYR A 24 5.54 -6.31 7.72
C TYR A 24 4.81 -6.25 6.38
N THR A 25 5.31 -6.90 5.32
CA THR A 25 4.61 -6.96 4.03
C THR A 25 3.33 -7.81 4.13
N VAL A 26 3.35 -8.90 4.90
CA VAL A 26 2.13 -9.68 5.19
C VAL A 26 1.13 -8.85 5.99
N LEU A 27 1.57 -8.16 7.04
CA LEU A 27 0.72 -7.23 7.80
C LEU A 27 0.14 -6.14 6.90
N LEU A 28 0.96 -5.56 6.02
CA LEU A 28 0.54 -4.54 5.07
C LEU A 28 -0.61 -5.05 4.19
N LEU A 29 -0.50 -6.27 3.67
CA LEU A 29 -1.55 -6.89 2.84
C LEU A 29 -2.87 -6.96 3.61
N VAL A 30 -2.85 -7.45 4.86
CA VAL A 30 -4.04 -7.48 5.74
C VAL A 30 -4.60 -6.08 5.96
N VAL A 31 -3.75 -5.10 6.27
CA VAL A 31 -4.15 -3.71 6.51
C VAL A 31 -4.78 -3.08 5.26
N THR A 32 -4.25 -3.36 4.06
CA THR A 32 -4.79 -2.84 2.80
C THR A 32 -6.14 -3.43 2.40
N VAL A 33 -6.55 -4.55 3.01
CA VAL A 33 -7.89 -5.13 2.82
C VAL A 33 -8.92 -4.49 3.76
N LEU A 34 -8.48 -3.84 4.86
CA LEU A 34 -9.39 -3.21 5.83
C LEU A 34 -10.35 -2.17 5.23
N PRO A 35 -9.97 -1.29 4.29
CA PRO A 35 -10.90 -0.34 3.69
C PRO A 35 -12.09 -1.01 2.98
N TYR A 36 -11.89 -2.20 2.43
CA TYR A 36 -12.97 -2.98 1.83
C TYR A 36 -13.87 -3.59 2.90
N VAL A 37 -13.28 -4.21 3.93
CA VAL A 37 -14.03 -4.84 5.03
C VAL A 37 -14.83 -3.81 5.84
N ALA A 38 -14.30 -2.59 5.99
CA ALA A 38 -14.98 -1.47 6.64
C ALA A 38 -16.10 -0.85 5.79
N GLY A 39 -16.31 -1.32 4.54
CA GLY A 39 -17.29 -0.75 3.61
C GLY A 39 -16.91 0.64 3.10
N MET A 40 -15.65 1.05 3.24
CA MET A 40 -15.16 2.35 2.75
C MET A 40 -14.80 2.33 1.27
N SER A 41 -14.47 1.15 0.72
CA SER A 41 -14.04 0.97 -0.67
C SER A 41 -14.71 -0.23 -1.32
N GLY A 42 -14.87 -0.20 -2.65
CA GLY A 42 -15.52 -1.23 -3.44
C GLY A 42 -14.62 -2.40 -3.86
N VAL A 43 -15.23 -3.33 -4.62
CA VAL A 43 -14.55 -4.52 -5.14
C VAL A 43 -13.42 -4.19 -6.13
N PHE A 44 -13.48 -3.02 -6.77
CA PHE A 44 -12.44 -2.54 -7.68
C PHE A 44 -11.14 -2.26 -6.92
N TYR A 45 -11.22 -1.52 -5.82
CA TYR A 45 -10.08 -1.31 -4.92
C TYR A 45 -9.54 -2.63 -4.37
N LEU A 46 -10.41 -3.55 -3.92
CA LEU A 46 -9.99 -4.84 -3.38
C LEU A 46 -9.16 -5.64 -4.39
N GLY A 47 -9.64 -5.75 -5.64
CA GLY A 47 -8.91 -6.45 -6.70
C GLY A 47 -7.53 -5.85 -6.94
N GLY A 48 -7.44 -4.53 -7.03
CA GLY A 48 -6.18 -3.81 -7.19
C GLY A 48 -5.22 -3.99 -6.01
N ALA A 49 -5.72 -3.82 -4.78
CA ALA A 49 -4.94 -3.97 -3.55
C ALA A 49 -4.38 -5.39 -3.38
N LEU A 50 -5.18 -6.42 -3.70
CA LEU A 50 -4.74 -7.81 -3.64
C LEU A 50 -3.65 -8.11 -4.68
N VAL A 51 -3.81 -7.68 -5.94
CA VAL A 51 -2.79 -7.91 -6.98
C VAL A 51 -1.49 -7.22 -6.61
N LEU A 52 -1.56 -5.93 -6.25
CA LEU A 52 -0.39 -5.16 -5.82
C LEU A 52 0.29 -5.78 -4.59
N GLY A 53 -0.51 -6.25 -3.62
CA GLY A 53 -0.04 -6.85 -2.37
C GLY A 53 0.63 -8.20 -2.59
N LEU A 54 0.07 -9.06 -3.44
CA LEU A 54 0.66 -10.35 -3.80
C LEU A 54 2.00 -10.17 -4.55
N VAL A 55 2.06 -9.22 -5.48
CA VAL A 55 3.32 -8.89 -6.17
C VAL A 55 4.34 -8.35 -5.16
N PHE A 56 3.94 -7.50 -4.21
CA PHE A 56 4.86 -7.03 -3.17
C PHE A 56 5.38 -8.17 -2.28
N LEU A 57 4.48 -9.09 -1.91
CA LEU A 57 4.84 -10.26 -1.11
C LEU A 57 5.86 -11.14 -1.84
N TRP A 58 5.70 -11.33 -3.14
CA TRP A 58 6.69 -12.03 -3.97
C TRP A 58 8.06 -11.34 -3.94
N TYR A 59 8.11 -10.01 -4.04
CA TYR A 59 9.35 -9.24 -3.89
C TYR A 59 9.99 -9.43 -2.51
N ALA A 60 9.19 -9.42 -1.44
CA ALA A 60 9.65 -9.59 -0.07
C ALA A 60 10.20 -11.01 0.20
N ILE A 61 9.56 -12.06 -0.35
CA ILE A 61 10.06 -13.44 -0.26
C ILE A 61 11.41 -13.55 -0.99
N ARG A 62 11.50 -12.99 -2.19
CA ARG A 62 12.74 -13.00 -2.99
C ARG A 62 13.83 -12.11 -2.39
N LEU A 63 13.51 -11.22 -1.45
CA LEU A 63 14.48 -10.43 -0.69
C LEU A 63 15.16 -11.25 0.42
N LEU A 64 14.59 -12.38 0.85
CA LEU A 64 15.24 -13.29 1.81
C LEU A 64 16.56 -13.84 1.22
N ASP A 65 16.52 -14.25 -0.05
CA ASP A 65 17.66 -14.68 -0.85
C ASP A 65 17.82 -13.79 -2.10
N PRO A 66 18.38 -12.58 -1.93
CA PRO A 66 18.37 -11.57 -2.98
C PRO A 66 19.36 -11.93 -4.10
N PRO A 67 18.94 -11.86 -5.37
CA PRO A 67 19.82 -12.16 -6.51
C PRO A 67 20.92 -11.11 -6.73
N SER A 68 20.86 -9.95 -6.07
CA SER A 68 21.89 -8.92 -6.11
C SER A 68 21.83 -8.00 -4.89
N GLU A 69 22.94 -7.33 -4.55
CA GLU A 69 22.97 -6.35 -3.44
C GLU A 69 22.00 -5.17 -3.66
N LEU A 70 21.75 -4.80 -4.91
CA LEU A 70 20.84 -3.73 -5.29
C LEU A 70 19.36 -4.15 -5.29
N TYR A 71 19.05 -5.42 -5.02
CA TYR A 71 17.68 -5.90 -5.02
C TYR A 71 16.83 -5.19 -3.95
N ALA A 72 17.41 -4.86 -2.79
CA ALA A 72 16.72 -4.07 -1.76
C ALA A 72 16.26 -2.70 -2.28
N MET A 73 17.08 -2.04 -3.11
CA MET A 73 16.73 -0.76 -3.74
C MET A 73 15.54 -0.91 -4.71
N LYS A 74 15.48 -2.03 -5.44
CA LYS A 74 14.35 -2.33 -6.33
C LYS A 74 13.05 -2.56 -5.54
N VAL A 75 13.12 -3.29 -4.42
CA VAL A 75 11.98 -3.51 -3.53
C VAL A 75 11.49 -2.18 -2.94
N PHE A 76 12.39 -1.28 -2.57
CA PHE A 76 12.04 0.07 -2.13
C PHE A 76 11.38 0.91 -3.24
N GLY A 77 11.90 0.88 -4.46
CA GLY A 77 11.25 1.54 -5.60
C GLY A 77 9.83 1.00 -5.84
N TYR A 78 9.67 -0.32 -5.73
CA TYR A 78 8.36 -0.96 -5.83
C TYR A 78 7.41 -0.51 -4.70
N SER A 79 7.89 -0.33 -3.46
CA SER A 79 7.02 0.12 -2.36
C SER A 79 6.48 1.54 -2.57
N ILE A 80 7.25 2.44 -3.17
CA ILE A 80 6.78 3.77 -3.54
C ILE A 80 5.66 3.67 -4.59
N VAL A 81 5.91 2.92 -5.67
CA VAL A 81 4.92 2.71 -6.74
C VAL A 81 3.67 2.03 -6.19
N TYR A 82 3.84 1.01 -5.34
CA TYR A 82 2.77 0.32 -4.65
C TYR A 82 1.86 1.30 -3.91
N LEU A 83 2.43 2.17 -3.07
CA LEU A 83 1.66 3.17 -2.33
C LEU A 83 0.95 4.15 -3.28
N MET A 84 1.65 4.65 -4.31
CA MET A 84 1.05 5.58 -5.27
C MET A 84 -0.15 4.96 -6.00
N VAL A 85 -0.02 3.74 -6.51
CA VAL A 85 -1.09 3.05 -7.24
C VAL A 85 -2.22 2.67 -6.30
N LEU A 86 -1.92 2.22 -5.08
CA LEU A 86 -2.93 1.88 -4.08
C LEU A 86 -3.77 3.11 -3.70
N PHE A 87 -3.13 4.27 -3.50
CA PHE A 87 -3.84 5.54 -3.29
C PHE A 87 -4.64 5.95 -4.52
N ALA A 88 -4.12 5.76 -5.73
CA ALA A 88 -4.85 6.05 -6.96
C ALA A 88 -6.11 5.19 -7.09
N PHE A 89 -6.04 3.89 -6.75
CA PHE A 89 -7.23 3.02 -6.70
C PHE A 89 -8.22 3.46 -5.62
N LEU A 90 -7.75 3.84 -4.44
CA LEU A 90 -8.62 4.32 -3.37
C LEU A 90 -9.33 5.63 -3.79
N LEU A 91 -8.62 6.54 -4.43
CA LEU A 91 -9.19 7.78 -4.96
C LEU A 91 -10.19 7.51 -6.08
N ALA A 92 -9.83 6.67 -7.06
CA ALA A 92 -10.72 6.30 -8.15
C ALA A 92 -12.01 5.66 -7.64
N ASP A 93 -11.90 4.75 -6.67
CA ASP A 93 -13.03 4.10 -6.02
C ASP A 93 -13.92 5.12 -5.28
N HIS A 94 -13.33 6.06 -4.52
CA HIS A 94 -14.07 7.12 -3.85
C HIS A 94 -14.83 8.03 -4.82
N TRP A 95 -14.20 8.47 -5.92
CA TRP A 95 -14.85 9.33 -6.91
C TRP A 95 -15.93 8.59 -7.71
N LEU A 96 -15.68 7.33 -8.07
CA LEU A 96 -16.59 6.52 -8.89
C LEU A 96 -17.81 6.03 -8.10
N LEU A 97 -17.66 5.74 -6.81
CA LEU A 97 -18.77 5.29 -5.94
C LEU A 97 -19.45 6.44 -5.18
N ARG A 98 -18.80 7.60 -4.99
CA ARG A 98 -19.35 8.71 -4.16
C ARG A 98 -19.58 10.05 -4.86
N GLY A 99 -19.15 10.30 -6.10
CA GLY A 99 -19.44 11.58 -6.80
C GLY A 99 -20.69 11.52 -7.70
N PRO A 100 -21.66 12.47 -7.72
CA PRO A 100 -21.75 13.78 -7.07
C PRO A 100 -23.09 14.00 -6.30
N VAL A 101 -23.58 13.02 -5.52
CA VAL A 101 -24.93 13.14 -4.90
C VAL A 101 -25.01 14.28 -3.87
N MET A 102 -23.89 14.61 -3.20
CA MET A 102 -23.84 15.73 -2.25
C MET A 102 -23.80 17.10 -2.94
N ALA A 103 -23.34 17.19 -4.20
CA ALA A 103 -23.36 18.44 -4.97
C ALA A 103 -24.77 18.76 -5.50
N ALA A 104 -25.55 17.73 -5.87
CA ALA A 104 -26.94 17.90 -6.29
C ALA A 104 -27.88 18.25 -5.12
N ALA A 105 -27.61 17.74 -3.91
CA ALA A 105 -28.42 18.02 -2.73
C ALA A 105 -28.40 19.51 -2.32
N GLN A 106 -27.26 20.19 -2.46
CA GLN A 106 -27.18 21.64 -2.20
C GLN A 106 -27.92 22.48 -3.23
N THR A 107 -28.11 22.00 -4.47
CA THR A 107 -28.82 22.76 -5.51
C THR A 107 -30.35 22.71 -5.40
N LEU A 108 -30.91 21.81 -4.60
CA LEU A 108 -32.37 21.67 -4.43
C LEU A 108 -32.95 22.45 -3.24
N GLU A 109 -32.13 22.97 -2.32
CA GLU A 109 -32.58 23.80 -1.19
C GLU A 109 -32.61 25.31 -1.50
N PHE A 110 -32.07 25.77 -2.63
CA PHE A 110 -32.11 27.18 -3.04
C PHE A 110 -33.28 27.51 -4.00
N VAL A 111 -34.51 27.14 -3.63
CA VAL A 111 -35.72 27.76 -4.18
C VAL A 111 -36.24 28.78 -3.17
N PRO A 112 -35.86 30.07 -3.26
CA PRO A 112 -36.54 31.10 -2.48
C PRO A 112 -37.96 31.26 -3.02
N GLN A 113 -38.95 31.00 -2.17
CA GLN A 113 -40.34 31.45 -2.36
C GLN A 113 -40.40 32.97 -2.21
#